data_AF-A0A329SYT0-F1
#
_entry.id   AF-A0A329SYT0-F1
#
_cell.length_a   1.000
_cell.length_b   1.000
_cell.length_c   1.000
_cell.angle_alpha   90.00
_cell.angle_beta   90.00
_cell.angle_gamma   90.00
#
_symmetry.space_group_name_H-M   'P 1'
#
loop_
_entity.id
_entity.type
_entity.pdbx_description
1 polymer ?
#
loop_
_entity_poly.entity_id
_entity_poly.type
_entity_poly.pdbx_seq_one_letter_code
_entity_poly.pdbx_strand_id
1 'polypeptide(L)'
;MKKHTIQRDPDELELFLAKKGEAWLLQEDPVGQQLLDGNDHGADIKEMIRGEKVNSRWTTQEWWGKNRMPAPTEMEPIHVLVVVPAATMIRSGA
;
A
#
# COMPACT_ATOMS: atom_id res chain seq x y z
N MET A 1 -9.56 16.30 -4.77
CA MET A 1 -9.00 14.96 -5.00
C MET A 1 -9.79 14.25 -6.09
N LYS A 2 -9.14 13.82 -7.18
CA LYS A 2 -9.75 12.86 -8.11
C LYS A 2 -9.80 11.51 -7.42
N LYS A 3 -10.98 10.90 -7.28
CA LYS A 3 -11.09 9.52 -6.81
C LYS A 3 -10.60 8.59 -7.92
N HIS A 4 -9.48 7.93 -7.69
CA HIS A 4 -9.04 6.82 -8.52
C HIS A 4 -9.77 5.57 -8.05
N THR A 5 -10.81 5.17 -8.77
CA THR A 5 -11.59 3.97 -8.45
C THR A 5 -10.99 2.77 -9.16
N ILE A 6 -10.61 1.75 -8.41
CA ILE A 6 -10.15 0.45 -8.91
C ILE A 6 -11.26 -0.56 -8.61
N GLN A 7 -11.72 -1.31 -9.62
CA GLN A 7 -12.64 -2.45 -9.46
C GLN A 7 -11.90 -3.73 -9.83
N ARG A 8 -11.57 -4.54 -8.82
CA ARG A 8 -10.82 -5.80 -8.92
C ARG A 8 -11.28 -6.75 -7.83
N ASP A 9 -11.10 -8.05 -8.04
CA ASP A 9 -11.29 -9.02 -6.96
C ASP A 9 -10.24 -8.77 -5.86
N PRO A 10 -10.62 -8.82 -4.57
CA PRO A 10 -9.66 -8.58 -3.48
C PRO A 10 -8.44 -9.50 -3.51
N ASP A 11 -8.60 -10.72 -4.01
CA ASP A 11 -7.52 -11.70 -4.18
C ASP A 11 -6.57 -11.36 -5.34
N GLU A 12 -6.96 -10.46 -6.25
CA GLU A 12 -6.09 -9.89 -7.30
C GLU A 12 -5.29 -8.67 -6.80
N LEU A 13 -5.54 -8.19 -5.58
CA LEU A 13 -4.84 -7.04 -5.02
C LEU A 13 -3.68 -7.50 -4.14
N GLU A 14 -2.55 -6.82 -4.26
CA GLU A 14 -1.44 -6.98 -3.35
C GLU A 14 -1.42 -5.82 -2.36
N LEU A 15 -1.38 -6.17 -1.08
CA LEU A 15 -1.36 -5.21 0.00
C LEU A 15 0.04 -5.18 0.62
N PHE A 16 0.51 -4.00 0.99
CA PHE A 16 1.79 -3.78 1.69
C PHE A 16 1.65 -2.73 2.79
N LEU A 17 2.53 -2.78 3.81
CA LEU A 17 2.57 -1.72 4.82
C LEU A 17 3.17 -0.47 4.19
N ALA A 18 2.47 0.65 4.31
CA ALA A 18 3.04 1.95 4.03
C ALA A 18 3.87 2.41 5.24
N LYS A 19 5.11 1.91 5.34
CA LYS A 19 6.01 2.20 6.47
C LYS A 19 7.41 2.55 6.02
N LYS A 20 8.07 3.40 6.81
CA LYS A 20 9.52 3.64 6.74
C LYS A 20 10.13 3.16 8.05
N GLY A 21 10.86 2.04 8.00
CA GLY A 21 11.37 1.39 9.22
C GLY A 21 10.23 0.85 10.09
N GLU A 22 10.12 1.36 11.32
CA GLU A 22 9.08 1.03 12.30
C GLU A 22 8.03 2.17 12.46
N ALA A 23 7.99 3.13 11.53
CA ALA A 23 7.06 4.27 11.54
C ALA A 23 6.13 4.29 10.33
N TRP A 24 4.90 4.79 10.53
CA TRP A 24 3.92 4.98 9.46
C TRP A 24 4.41 6.02 8.45
N LEU A 25 4.06 5.82 7.18
CA LEU A 25 4.18 6.88 6.19
C LEU A 25 3.11 7.93 6.46
N LEU A 26 3.51 9.17 6.71
CA LEU A 26 2.57 10.28 6.91
C LEU A 26 2.14 10.87 5.57
N GLN A 27 0.91 11.39 5.52
CA GLN A 27 0.42 12.05 4.33
C GLN A 27 1.28 13.25 3.91
N GLU A 28 1.79 14.01 4.89
CA GLU A 28 2.65 15.19 4.68
C GLU A 28 4.10 14.86 4.31
N ASP A 29 4.52 13.59 4.44
CA ASP A 29 5.85 13.17 4.00
C ASP A 29 5.97 13.37 2.47
N PRO A 30 7.13 13.79 1.94
CA PRO A 30 7.32 13.96 0.49
C PRO A 30 6.91 12.73 -0.34
N VAL A 31 7.12 11.52 0.17
CA VAL A 31 6.71 10.25 -0.46
C VAL A 31 5.20 10.04 -0.35
N GLY A 32 4.59 10.46 0.78
CA GLY A 32 3.15 10.46 0.96
C GLY A 32 2.44 11.37 -0.04
N GLN A 33 2.95 12.58 -0.25
CA GLN A 33 2.45 13.50 -1.27
C GLN A 33 2.59 12.92 -2.69
N GLN A 34 3.72 12.28 -3.02
CA GLN A 34 3.89 11.62 -4.32
C GLN A 34 2.82 10.54 -4.56
N LEU A 35 2.50 9.73 -3.56
CA LEU A 35 1.43 8.72 -3.65
C LEU A 35 0.06 9.37 -3.88
N LEU A 36 -0.25 10.45 -3.15
CA LEU A 36 -1.51 11.18 -3.31
C LEU A 36 -1.66 11.80 -4.70
N ASP A 37 -0.54 12.23 -5.30
CA ASP A 37 -0.48 12.76 -6.66
C ASP A 37 -0.47 11.67 -7.74
N GLY A 38 -0.46 10.39 -7.35
CA GLY A 38 -0.45 9.24 -8.25
C GLY A 38 0.92 8.93 -8.86
N ASN A 39 2.01 9.45 -8.28
CA ASN A 39 3.38 9.15 -8.69
C ASN A 39 3.93 7.97 -7.86
N ASP A 40 3.95 6.78 -8.46
CA ASP A 40 4.37 5.53 -7.81
C ASP A 40 5.81 5.09 -8.17
N HIS A 41 6.54 5.89 -8.96
CA HIS A 41 7.81 5.48 -9.54
C HIS A 41 9.02 5.65 -8.61
N GLY A 42 8.84 6.30 -7.46
CA GLY A 42 9.88 6.60 -6.48
C GLY A 42 10.56 5.36 -5.90
N ALA A 43 11.85 5.47 -5.57
CA ALA A 43 12.63 4.38 -4.99
C ALA A 43 12.05 3.91 -3.65
N ASP A 44 11.61 4.85 -2.80
CA ASP A 44 11.01 4.54 -1.50
C ASP A 44 9.70 3.74 -1.64
N ILE A 45 8.87 4.07 -2.63
CA ILE A 45 7.62 3.35 -2.91
C ILE A 45 7.94 1.93 -3.37
N LYS A 46 8.93 1.79 -4.27
CA LYS A 46 9.42 0.48 -4.74
C LYS A 46 10.00 -0.36 -3.61
N GLU A 47 10.63 0.25 -2.61
CA GLU A 47 11.13 -0.45 -1.44
C GLU A 47 10.00 -0.94 -0.55
N MET A 48 8.98 -0.11 -0.28
CA MET A 48 7.82 -0.51 0.52
C MET A 48 7.08 -1.70 -0.09
N ILE A 49 6.89 -1.73 -1.42
CA ILE A 49 6.23 -2.86 -2.12
C ILE A 49 7.13 -4.09 -2.30
N ARG A 50 8.42 -4.01 -2.00
CA ARG A 50 9.31 -5.19 -1.89
C ARG A 50 9.23 -5.85 -0.52
N GLY A 51 8.56 -5.21 0.43
CA GLY A 51 8.32 -5.75 1.76
C GLY A 51 7.40 -6.96 1.77
N GLU A 52 7.14 -7.48 2.97
CA GLU A 52 6.22 -8.61 3.15
C GLU A 52 4.78 -8.20 2.79
N LYS A 53 4.15 -9.00 1.93
CA LYS A 53 2.73 -8.85 1.60
C LYS A 53 1.84 -9.09 2.81
N VAL A 54 0.77 -8.32 2.92
CA VAL A 54 -0.24 -8.55 3.95
C VAL A 54 -1.05 -9.77 3.61
N ASN A 55 -1.30 -10.60 4.60
CA ASN A 55 -2.34 -11.60 4.50
C ASN A 55 -3.70 -10.93 4.69
N SER A 56 -4.52 -10.88 3.64
CA SER A 56 -5.85 -10.28 3.66
C SER A 56 -6.80 -10.91 4.69
N ARG A 57 -6.49 -12.11 5.20
CA ARG A 57 -7.27 -12.80 6.23
C ARG A 57 -6.90 -12.40 7.66
N TRP A 58 -5.81 -11.66 7.86
CA TRP A 58 -5.38 -11.23 9.19
C TRP A 58 -6.11 -9.96 9.62
N THR A 59 -6.30 -9.81 10.92
CA THR A 59 -6.76 -8.55 11.48
C THR A 59 -5.67 -7.49 11.36
N THR A 60 -6.09 -6.24 11.26
CA THR A 60 -5.18 -5.09 11.23
C THR A 60 -4.25 -5.05 12.45
N GLN A 61 -4.73 -5.45 13.63
CA GLN A 61 -3.94 -5.50 14.86
C GLN A 61 -2.84 -6.57 14.83
N GLU A 62 -3.15 -7.77 14.32
CA GLU A 62 -2.15 -8.84 14.13
C GLU A 62 -1.04 -8.38 13.19
N TRP A 63 -1.43 -7.69 12.12
CA TRP A 63 -0.48 -7.18 11.14
C TRP A 63 0.44 -6.09 11.70
N TRP A 64 -0.11 -5.13 12.44
CA TRP A 64 0.65 -4.08 13.12
C TRP A 64 1.60 -4.68 14.17
N GLY A 65 1.10 -5.60 15.00
CA GLY A 65 1.90 -6.26 16.03
C GLY A 65 3.10 -7.02 15.45
N LYS A 66 2.88 -7.80 14.38
CA LYS A 66 3.97 -8.51 13.68
C LYS A 66 5.04 -7.55 13.13
N ASN A 67 4.62 -6.38 12.66
CA ASN A 67 5.51 -5.40 12.05
C ASN A 67 6.01 -4.31 13.01
N ARG A 68 5.72 -4.46 14.31
CA ARG A 68 6.04 -3.50 15.37
C ARG A 68 5.54 -2.08 15.08
N MET A 69 4.41 -1.98 14.38
CA MET A 69 3.84 -0.68 14.05
C MET A 69 3.10 -0.13 15.26
N PRO A 70 3.29 1.17 15.59
CA PRO A 70 2.50 1.79 16.64
C PRO A 70 1.04 1.84 16.22
N ALA A 71 0.13 1.84 17.19
CA ALA A 71 -1.25 2.22 16.92
C ALA A 71 -1.24 3.62 16.28
N PRO A 72 -2.00 3.85 15.21
CA PRO A 72 -2.02 5.15 14.56
C PRO A 72 -2.50 6.22 15.54
N THR A 73 -1.72 7.29 15.63
CA THR A 73 -2.04 8.49 16.40
C THR A 73 -2.73 9.51 15.50
N GLU A 74 -3.15 10.67 16.02
CA GLU A 74 -4.00 11.63 15.31
C GLU A 74 -3.39 12.26 14.03
N MET A 75 -2.11 12.02 13.72
CA MET A 75 -1.50 12.45 12.44
C MET A 75 -1.99 11.52 11.32
N GLU A 76 -2.47 12.05 10.18
CA GLU A 76 -3.04 11.28 9.05
C GLU A 76 -2.02 10.28 8.44
N PRO A 77 -2.02 8.99 8.83
CA PRO A 77 -1.05 8.02 8.34
C PRO A 77 -1.62 7.30 7.12
N ILE A 78 -0.78 7.11 6.11
CA ILE A 78 -1.01 6.11 5.08
C ILE A 78 -0.60 4.77 5.69
N HIS A 79 -1.55 3.85 5.81
CA HIS A 79 -1.32 2.55 6.47
C HIS A 79 -0.98 1.44 5.48
N VAL A 80 -1.62 1.49 4.31
CA VAL A 80 -1.62 0.41 3.33
C VAL A 80 -1.29 0.97 1.96
N LEU A 81 -0.35 0.33 1.27
CA LEU A 81 -0.21 0.48 -0.17
C LEU A 81 -0.99 -0.65 -0.85
N VAL A 82 -1.85 -0.29 -1.79
CA VAL A 82 -2.62 -1.23 -2.61
C VAL A 82 -2.00 -1.24 -3.99
N VAL A 83 -1.47 -2.39 -4.39
CA VAL A 83 -0.86 -2.60 -5.69
C VAL A 83 -1.79 -3.49 -6.50
N VAL A 84 -2.13 -3.05 -7.70
CA VAL A 84 -2.75 -3.91 -8.71
C VAL A 84 -1.60 -4.53 -9.50
N PRO A 85 -1.31 -5.82 -9.34
CA PRO A 85 -0.31 -6.49 -10.16
C PRO A 85 -0.73 -6.33 -11.62
N ALA A 86 0.24 -6.14 -12.51
CA ALA A 86 0.00 -6.34 -13.92
C ALA A 86 -0.26 -7.83 -14.14
N ALA A 87 -1.48 -8.29 -13.86
CA ALA A 87 -1.93 -9.61 -14.30
C ALA A 87 -1.78 -9.61 -15.82
N THR A 88 -0.96 -10.54 -16.32
CA THR A 88 -0.71 -10.81 -17.73
C THR A 88 -1.97 -10.48 -18.50
N MET A 89 -1.93 -9.49 -19.40
CA MET A 89 -2.98 -9.32 -20.40
C MET A 89 -3.09 -10.67 -21.11
N ILE A 90 -4.00 -11.54 -20.69
CA ILE A 90 -4.47 -12.59 -21.56
C ILE A 90 -5.26 -11.80 -22.59
N ARG A 91 -4.60 -11.51 -23.71
CA ARG A 91 -5.29 -11.13 -24.93
C ARG A 91 -6.23 -12.27 -25.24
N SER A 92 -7.49 -12.15 -24.84
CA SER A 92 -8.56 -12.98 -25.38
C SER A 92 -8.70 -12.60 -26.85
N GLY A 93 -7.94 -13.30 -27.69
CA GLY A 93 -8.19 -13.35 -29.11
C GLY A 93 -9.29 -14.37 -29.37
N ALA A 94 -10.39 -13.91 -29.95
CA ALA A 94 -11.23 -14.63 -30.91
C ALA A 94 -12.14 -13.59 -31.58
#